data_AF-A0A448XFW3-F1
#
_entry.id   AF-A0A448XFW3-F1
#
_cell.length_a   1.000
_cell.length_b   1.000
_cell.length_c   1.000
_cell.angle_alpha   90.00
_cell.angle_beta   90.00
_cell.angle_gamma   90.00
#
_symmetry.space_group_name_H-M   'P 1'
#
loop_
_entity.id
_entity.type
_entity.pdbx_description
1 polymer ?
#
loop_
_entity_poly.entity_id
_entity_poly.type
_entity_poly.pdbx_seq_one_letter_code
_entity_poly.pdbx_strand_id
1 'polypeptide(L)'
;MYPQQTFKAYSYSPFQDEAIELAARKVAAVSGDARRALDICRRAHEIAKDEGADQNSKKKGPVSMQHIDIALKEMFTTPKVQAICFATSIYEKLFLRAVIAEFKARASEEAFLGNCILQMNALCRMEGALLCPHLSN
;
A
#
# COMPACT_ATOMS: atom_id res chain seq x y z
N MET A 1 34.35 -11.72 -38.63
CA MET A 1 34.96 -10.50 -38.06
C MET A 1 33.81 -9.64 -37.57
N TYR A 2 33.39 -9.82 -36.31
CA TYR A 2 32.29 -9.04 -35.74
C TYR A 2 32.79 -7.62 -35.45
N PRO A 3 32.08 -6.57 -35.87
CA PRO A 3 32.49 -5.21 -35.59
C PRO A 3 32.38 -4.97 -34.09
N GLN A 4 33.47 -4.50 -33.51
CA GLN A 4 33.59 -4.08 -32.11
C GLN A 4 32.63 -2.91 -31.88
N GLN A 5 31.48 -3.17 -31.25
CA GLN A 5 30.60 -2.13 -30.74
C GLN A 5 31.29 -1.51 -29.52
N THR A 6 31.84 -0.31 -29.71
CA THR A 6 32.47 0.48 -28.66
C THR A 6 31.44 0.86 -27.61
N PHE A 7 31.72 0.48 -26.36
CA PHE A 7 30.93 0.81 -25.17
C PHE A 7 30.93 2.33 -24.96
N LYS A 8 29.94 3.01 -25.53
CA LYS A 8 29.68 4.43 -25.29
C LYS A 8 29.14 4.54 -23.86
N ALA A 9 29.94 5.10 -22.94
CA ALA A 9 29.48 5.44 -21.60
C ALA A 9 28.26 6.38 -21.72
N TYR A 10 27.07 5.85 -21.46
CA TYR A 10 25.82 6.59 -21.51
C TYR A 10 25.80 7.51 -20.27
N SER A 11 25.98 8.82 -20.45
CA SER A 11 25.87 9.82 -19.38
C SER A 11 24.42 10.07 -18.92
N TYR A 12 23.53 9.10 -19.14
CA TYR A 12 22.12 9.18 -18.79
C TYR A 12 21.85 8.07 -17.78
N SER A 13 21.75 8.47 -16.52
CA SER A 13 21.26 7.57 -15.48
C SER A 13 19.74 7.43 -15.64
N PRO A 14 19.21 6.21 -15.83
CA PRO A 14 17.77 5.99 -15.94
C PRO A 14 17.02 6.25 -14.63
N PHE A 15 17.73 6.35 -13.49
CA PHE A 15 17.16 6.64 -12.18
C PHE A 15 17.84 7.86 -11.57
N GLN A 16 17.08 8.63 -10.78
CA GLN A 16 17.67 9.60 -9.86
C GLN A 16 18.36 8.87 -8.70
N ASP A 17 19.50 9.37 -8.24
CA ASP A 17 20.26 8.74 -7.15
C ASP A 17 19.41 8.65 -5.88
N GLU A 18 18.60 9.69 -5.63
CA GLU A 18 17.66 9.76 -4.53
C GLU A 18 16.57 8.67 -4.61
N ALA A 19 16.14 8.30 -5.81
CA ALA A 19 15.13 7.27 -6.02
C ALA A 19 15.69 5.87 -5.70
N ILE A 20 16.94 5.60 -6.08
CA ILE A 20 17.64 4.35 -5.75
C ILE A 20 17.84 4.25 -4.24
N GLU A 21 18.29 5.33 -3.60
CA GLU A 21 18.50 5.37 -2.16
C GLU A 21 17.19 5.11 -1.38
N LEU A 22 16.09 5.74 -1.83
CA LEU A 22 14.76 5.54 -1.24
C LEU A 22 14.32 4.07 -1.33
N ALA A 23 14.47 3.45 -2.49
CA ALA A 23 14.10 2.06 -2.70
C ALA A 23 14.92 1.12 -1.82
N ALA A 24 16.25 1.31 -1.79
CA ALA A 24 17.16 0.52 -0.97
C ALA A 24 16.82 0.62 0.52
N ARG A 25 16.60 1.83 1.03
CA ARG A 25 16.30 2.07 2.45
C ARG A 25 14.97 1.43 2.87
N LYS A 26 13.93 1.56 2.04
CA LYS A 26 12.61 0.97 2.32
C LYS A 26 12.65 -0.55 2.30
N VAL A 27 13.33 -1.16 1.32
CA VAL A 27 13.42 -2.61 1.24
C VAL A 27 14.26 -3.18 2.38
N ALA A 28 15.36 -2.53 2.74
CA ALA A 28 16.18 -2.90 3.89
C ALA A 28 15.37 -2.89 5.20
N ALA A 29 14.49 -1.90 5.39
CA ALA A 29 13.65 -1.79 6.58
C ALA A 29 12.53 -2.85 6.67
N VAL A 30 12.05 -3.37 5.53
CA VAL A 30 10.91 -4.30 5.50
C VAL A 30 11.32 -5.77 5.35
N SER A 31 12.29 -6.06 4.47
CA SER A 31 12.62 -7.44 4.09
C SER A 31 14.11 -7.72 3.89
N GLY A 32 14.92 -6.73 3.53
CA GLY A 32 16.34 -6.90 3.22
C GLY A 32 16.64 -7.69 1.93
N ASP A 33 15.63 -8.04 1.13
CA ASP A 33 15.80 -8.85 -0.08
C ASP A 33 16.09 -7.97 -1.31
N ALA A 34 17.28 -8.13 -1.88
CA ALA A 34 17.69 -7.45 -3.10
C ALA A 34 16.81 -7.79 -4.31
N ARG A 35 16.22 -9.00 -4.38
CA ARG A 35 15.29 -9.37 -5.47
C ARG A 35 14.06 -8.47 -5.45
N ARG A 36 13.49 -8.30 -4.26
CA ARG A 36 12.33 -7.44 -4.05
C ARG A 36 12.64 -5.98 -4.40
N ALA A 37 13.85 -5.50 -4.09
CA ALA A 37 14.29 -4.16 -4.50
C ALA A 37 14.33 -4.01 -6.02
N LEU A 38 14.87 -5.00 -6.74
CA LEU A 38 14.93 -4.96 -8.20
C LEU A 38 13.53 -5.02 -8.83
N ASP A 39 12.60 -5.80 -8.28
CA ASP A 39 11.22 -5.87 -8.78
C ASP A 39 10.49 -4.51 -8.62
N ILE A 40 10.71 -3.82 -7.50
CA ILE A 40 10.18 -2.46 -7.27
C ILE A 40 10.77 -1.48 -8.29
N CYS A 41 12.08 -1.50 -8.50
CA CYS A 41 12.73 -0.63 -9.47
C CYS A 41 12.24 -0.88 -10.89
N ARG A 42 12.01 -2.15 -11.26
CA ARG A 42 11.42 -2.51 -12.56
C ARG A 42 10.01 -1.93 -12.70
N ARG A 43 9.14 -2.11 -11.70
CA ARG A 43 7.78 -1.57 -11.74
C ARG A 43 7.77 -0.04 -11.80
N ALA A 44 8.65 0.62 -11.04
CA ALA A 44 8.80 2.07 -11.08
C ALA A 44 9.25 2.59 -12.46
N HIS A 45 10.11 1.84 -13.15
CA HIS A 45 10.50 2.17 -14.52
C HIS A 45 9.32 2.04 -15.51
N GLU A 46 8.50 0.99 -15.36
CA GLU A 46 7.28 0.82 -16.17
C GLU A 46 6.31 1.99 -15.95
N ILE A 47 6.07 2.39 -14.69
CA ILE A 47 5.24 3.57 -14.36
C ILE A 47 5.77 4.84 -15.01
N ALA A 48 7.08 5.11 -14.89
CA ALA A 48 7.70 6.29 -15.50
C ALA A 48 7.58 6.28 -17.04
N LYS A 49 7.58 5.10 -17.66
CA LYS A 49 7.42 4.94 -19.11
C LYS A 49 5.96 5.17 -19.53
N ASP A 50 5.00 4.68 -18.76
CA ASP A 50 3.57 4.83 -19.03
C ASP A 50 3.15 6.31 -18.92
N GLU A 51 3.64 7.04 -17.92
CA GLU A 51 3.41 8.49 -17.77
C GLU A 51 3.97 9.31 -18.95
N GLY A 52 5.08 8.86 -19.55
CA GLY A 52 5.69 9.49 -20.72
C GLY A 52 5.04 9.13 -22.06
N ALA A 53 4.09 8.18 -22.08
CA ALA A 53 3.34 7.79 -23.29
C ALA A 53 2.10 8.65 -23.52
N ASP A 54 1.61 9.36 -22.49
CA ASP A 54 0.57 10.37 -22.62
C ASP A 54 1.12 11.59 -23.37
N GLN A 55 0.71 11.70 -24.64
CA GLN A 55 1.24 12.52 -25.73
C GLN A 55 1.32 14.05 -25.47
N ASN A 56 0.91 14.54 -24.30
CA ASN A 56 0.96 15.96 -23.92
C ASN A 56 2.14 16.33 -22.99
N SER A 57 2.87 15.35 -22.43
CA SER A 57 4.02 15.64 -21.56
C SER A 57 5.34 15.18 -22.19
N LYS A 58 6.11 16.13 -22.74
CA LYS A 58 7.47 15.91 -23.28
C LYS A 58 8.53 15.60 -22.20
N LYS A 59 8.21 14.78 -21.19
CA LYS A 59 9.16 14.44 -20.13
C LYS A 59 9.37 12.93 -20.05
N LYS A 60 10.20 12.40 -20.95
CA LYS A 60 10.95 11.16 -20.69
C LYS A 60 12.06 11.45 -19.68
N GLY A 61 11.65 11.75 -18.45
CA GLY A 61 12.55 12.01 -17.33
C GLY A 61 13.11 10.71 -16.74
N PRO A 62 14.21 10.78 -15.98
CA PRO A 62 14.68 9.65 -15.19
C PRO A 62 13.63 9.26 -14.15
N VAL A 63 13.70 8.02 -13.65
CA VAL A 63 12.81 7.52 -12.61
C VAL A 63 13.02 8.35 -11.34
N SER A 64 11.97 9.02 -10.90
CA SER A 64 11.94 9.84 -9.68
C SER A 64 11.51 9.03 -8.46
N MET A 65 11.69 9.62 -7.26
CA MET A 65 11.15 9.06 -6.02
C MET A 65 9.64 8.79 -6.08
N GLN A 66 8.88 9.57 -6.84
CA GLN A 66 7.42 9.42 -6.94
C GLN A 66 7.04 8.09 -7.60
N HIS A 67 7.74 7.69 -8.66
CA HIS A 67 7.47 6.41 -9.32
C HIS A 67 7.79 5.22 -8.39
N ILE A 68 8.83 5.34 -7.56
CA ILE A 68 9.16 4.33 -6.54
C ILE A 68 8.04 4.23 -5.51
N ASP A 69 7.50 5.35 -5.04
CA ASP A 69 6.39 5.35 -4.09
C ASP A 69 5.09 4.78 -4.67
N ILE A 70 4.80 5.04 -5.95
CA ILE A 70 3.67 4.44 -6.65
C ILE A 70 3.87 2.92 -6.78
N ALA A 71 5.05 2.49 -7.24
CA ALA A 71 5.39 1.07 -7.36
C ALA A 71 5.25 0.33 -6.02
N LEU A 72 5.74 0.94 -4.93
CA LEU A 72 5.60 0.40 -3.58
C LEU A 72 4.13 0.29 -3.17
N LYS A 73 3.31 1.31 -3.41
CA LYS A 73 1.87 1.23 -3.09
C LYS A 73 1.18 0.14 -3.90
N GLU A 74 1.50 -0.01 -5.18
CA GLU A 74 0.89 -1.04 -6.02
C GLU A 74 1.30 -2.45 -5.60
N MET A 75 2.59 -2.69 -5.39
CA MET A 75 3.12 -4.01 -5.08
C MET A 75 2.87 -4.45 -3.63
N PHE A 76 2.67 -3.52 -2.69
CA PHE A 76 2.44 -3.83 -1.28
C PHE A 76 0.96 -3.71 -0.86
N THR A 77 0.07 -3.19 -1.71
CA THR A 77 -1.37 -3.24 -1.42
C THR A 77 -1.95 -4.61 -1.77
N THR A 78 -2.27 -5.38 -0.73
CA THR A 78 -2.95 -6.68 -0.89
C THR A 78 -4.44 -6.45 -1.17
N PRO A 79 -5.13 -7.27 -1.99
CA PRO A 79 -6.57 -7.14 -2.25
C PRO A 79 -7.43 -7.16 -0.97
N LYS A 80 -6.97 -7.85 0.08
CA LYS A 80 -7.62 -7.84 1.41
C LYS A 80 -7.66 -6.44 2.03
N VAL A 81 -6.56 -5.70 1.96
CA VAL A 81 -6.46 -4.33 2.47
C VAL A 81 -7.35 -3.40 1.65
N GLN A 82 -7.35 -3.55 0.33
CA GLN A 82 -8.22 -2.77 -0.54
C GLN A 82 -9.71 -3.03 -0.25
N ALA A 83 -10.11 -4.28 -0.05
CA ALA A 83 -11.48 -4.63 0.32
C ALA A 83 -11.89 -3.98 1.65
N ILE A 84 -11.05 -4.11 2.68
CA ILE A 84 -11.32 -3.52 4.00
C ILE A 84 -11.36 -1.99 3.94
N CYS A 85 -10.45 -1.33 3.20
CA CYS A 85 -10.41 0.12 3.15
C CYS A 85 -11.54 0.72 2.30
N PHE A 86 -11.82 0.16 1.13
CA PHE A 86 -12.64 0.82 0.10
C PHE A 86 -14.00 0.16 -0.15
N ALA A 87 -14.13 -1.15 0.06
CA ALA A 87 -15.35 -1.88 -0.31
C ALA A 87 -16.31 -2.13 0.87
N THR A 88 -15.86 -1.99 2.11
CA THR A 88 -16.68 -2.30 3.29
C THR A 88 -17.54 -1.11 3.75
N SER A 89 -18.75 -1.43 4.19
CA SER A 89 -19.67 -0.50 4.84
C SER A 89 -19.09 0.00 6.18
N ILE A 90 -19.55 1.17 6.62
CA ILE A 90 -19.15 1.75 7.90
C ILE A 90 -19.39 0.78 9.07
N TYR A 91 -20.49 0.01 9.03
CA TYR A 91 -20.82 -0.98 10.07
C TYR A 91 -19.86 -2.16 10.09
N GLU A 92 -19.40 -2.62 8.94
CA GLU A 92 -18.41 -3.71 8.85
C GLU A 92 -17.06 -3.24 9.39
N LYS A 93 -16.66 -1.99 9.13
CA LYS A 93 -15.45 -1.37 9.71
C LYS A 93 -15.57 -1.21 11.23
N LEU A 94 -16.73 -0.79 11.73
CA LEU A 94 -17.03 -0.72 13.16
C LEU A 94 -16.97 -2.09 13.82
N PHE A 95 -17.51 -3.12 13.17
CA PHE A 95 -17.44 -4.49 13.65
C PHE A 95 -15.99 -5.00 13.72
N LEU A 96 -15.18 -4.79 12.67
CA LEU A 96 -13.76 -5.15 12.69
C LEU A 96 -13.00 -4.43 13.81
N ARG A 97 -13.32 -3.15 14.07
CA ARG A 97 -12.75 -2.41 15.21
C ARG A 97 -13.20 -2.98 16.55
N ALA A 98 -14.45 -3.40 16.68
CA ALA A 98 -14.96 -4.05 17.89
C ALA A 98 -14.25 -5.38 18.18
N VAL A 99 -14.02 -6.20 17.15
CA VAL A 99 -13.24 -7.45 17.27
C VAL A 99 -11.82 -7.16 17.76
N ILE A 100 -11.15 -6.16 17.18
CA ILE A 100 -9.79 -5.78 17.61
C ILE A 100 -9.79 -5.27 19.05
N ALA A 101 -10.78 -4.47 19.45
CA ALA A 101 -10.90 -3.98 20.83
C ALA A 101 -11.07 -5.15 21.81
N GLU A 102 -11.86 -6.15 21.44
CA GLU A 102 -12.09 -7.33 22.27
C GLU A 102 -10.84 -8.19 22.43
N PHE A 103 -10.09 -8.43 21.33
CA PHE A 103 -8.81 -9.13 21.39
C PHE A 103 -7.79 -8.41 22.26
N LYS A 104 -7.72 -7.07 22.15
CA LYS A 104 -6.85 -6.26 23.00
C LYS A 104 -7.25 -6.29 24.47
N ALA A 105 -8.54 -6.38 24.78
CA ALA A 105 -9.04 -6.40 26.14
C ALA A 105 -8.81 -7.74 26.86
N ARG A 106 -8.89 -8.88 26.14
CA ARG A 106 -8.78 -10.22 26.73
C ARG A 106 -7.47 -10.96 26.49
N ALA A 107 -6.56 -10.41 25.68
CA ALA A 107 -5.33 -11.09 25.25
C ALA A 107 -5.59 -12.51 24.68
N SER A 108 -6.80 -12.71 24.14
CA SER A 108 -7.26 -13.97 23.54
C SER A 108 -7.34 -13.77 22.04
N GLU A 109 -6.90 -14.78 21.29
CA GLU A 109 -7.00 -14.81 19.82
C GLU A 109 -8.41 -15.20 19.34
N GLU A 110 -9.28 -15.62 20.28
CA GLU A 110 -10.68 -15.97 20.03
C GLU A 110 -11.62 -15.04 20.81
N ALA A 111 -12.74 -14.68 20.18
CA ALA A 111 -13.79 -13.88 20.80
C ALA A 111 -15.18 -14.44 20.46
N PHE A 112 -16.04 -14.48 21.48
CA PHE A 112 -17.44 -14.79 21.28
C PHE A 112 -18.15 -13.65 20.55
N LEU A 113 -18.93 -14.01 19.53
CA LEU A 113 -19.68 -13.05 18.71
C LEU A 113 -20.53 -12.08 19.54
N GLY A 114 -21.17 -12.58 20.61
CA GLY A 114 -21.98 -11.75 21.50
C GLY A 114 -21.20 -10.60 22.14
N ASN A 115 -19.94 -10.84 22.53
CA ASN A 115 -19.11 -9.81 23.13
C ASN A 115 -18.64 -8.79 22.08
N CYS A 116 -18.31 -9.23 20.87
CA CYS A 116 -17.99 -8.33 19.76
C CYS A 116 -19.17 -7.41 19.40
N ILE A 117 -20.41 -7.92 19.44
CA ILE A 117 -21.62 -7.11 19.20
C ILE A 117 -21.81 -6.07 20.30
N LEU A 118 -21.57 -6.44 21.57
CA LEU A 118 -21.64 -5.48 22.69
C LEU A 118 -20.60 -4.35 22.54
N GLN A 119 -19.36 -4.69 22.19
CA GLN A 119 -18.31 -3.70 21.91
C GLN A 119 -18.67 -2.82 20.71
N MET A 120 -19.23 -3.40 19.64
CA MET A 120 -19.67 -2.65 18.47
C MET A 120 -20.76 -1.63 18.85
N ASN A 121 -21.76 -2.03 19.65
CA ASN A 121 -22.80 -1.13 20.12
C ASN A 121 -22.24 0.03 20.96
N ALA A 122 -21.23 -0.24 21.80
CA ALA A 122 -20.55 0.80 22.57
C ALA A 122 -19.82 1.80 21.65
N LEU A 123 -19.07 1.31 20.66
CA LEU A 123 -18.38 2.14 19.67
C LEU A 123 -19.35 2.97 18.82
N CYS A 124 -20.46 2.37 18.39
CA CYS A 124 -21.53 3.06 17.66
C CYS A 124 -22.13 4.22 18.45
N ARG A 125 -22.38 4.02 19.76
CA ARG A 125 -22.87 5.09 20.66
C ARG A 125 -21.86 6.23 20.79
N MET A 126 -20.57 5.91 20.90
CA MET A 126 -19.49 6.91 21.02
C MET A 126 -19.31 7.74 19.75
N GLU A 127 -19.48 7.12 18.57
CA GLU A 127 -19.30 7.78 17.27
C GLU A 127 -20.58 8.42 16.72
N GLY A 128 -21.69 8.38 17.47
CA GLY A 128 -22.97 8.95 17.05
C GLY A 128 -23.68 8.16 15.94
N ALA A 129 -23.19 6.97 15.60
CA ALA A 129 -23.84 6.09 14.63
C ALA A 129 -24.90 5.25 15.36
N LEU A 130 -26.17 5.67 15.29
CA LEU A 130 -27.28 4.89 15.84
C LEU A 130 -27.48 3.59 15.03
N LEU A 131 -27.08 2.45 15.60
CA LEU A 131 -27.61 1.17 15.18
C LEU A 131 -29.03 1.00 15.73
N CYS A 132 -29.99 1.20 14.84
CA CYS A 132 -31.39 0.79 14.94
C CYS A 132 -32.30 1.56 15.94
N PRO A 133 -33.32 2.29 15.45
CA PRO A 133 -34.37 2.92 16.27
C PRO A 133 -35.46 1.96 16.78
N HIS A 134 -35.24 0.64 16.84
CA HIS A 134 -36.26 -0.35 17.22
C HIS A 134 -35.89 -1.25 18.39
N LEU A 135 -34.87 -0.88 19.18
CA LEU A 135 -34.54 -1.57 20.43
C LEU A 135 -34.42 -0.61 21.62
N SER A 136 -35.23 0.46 21.62
CA SER A 136 -35.58 1.19 22.84
C SER A 136 -37.04 0.88 23.13
N ASN A 137 -37.30 0.24 24.27
CA ASN A 137 -38.63 -0.06 24.81
C ASN A 137 -39.62 1.11 24.69
#